data_AF-S9UXF8-F1
#
_entry.id   AF-S9UXF8-F1
#
_cell.length_a   1.000
_cell.length_b   1.000
_cell.length_c   1.000
_cell.angle_alpha   90.00
_cell.angle_beta   90.00
_cell.angle_gamma   90.00
#
_symmetry.space_group_name_H-M   'P 1'
#
loop_
_entity.id
_entity.type
_entity.pdbx_description
1 polymer ?
#
loop_
_entity_poly.entity_id
_entity_poly.type
_entity_poly.pdbx_seq_one_letter_code
_entity_poly.pdbx_strand_id
1 'polypeptide(L)'
;MEVDTQQLLLVLEYASGGSVVSMYQNFRPIPEHLFYQHALGIARGLKHLHDHNVIHGDVKPENVLTRSDGSVALSDFGCSSLPVGADGTPCSTVGREVSSTSIGTDTGGDDSNYGSPTFQLFGTAAYMAPEVILNEPCFKSDVWAYVCMLVYMWTGILPWSTIVEHFTIHDTIPLIFLIGNEDKLPYREEDILRTPRWLQKLCAGVLERDVSKRFSITEVLALLAEYEHICV
;
A
#
# COMPACT_ATOMS: atom_id res chain seq x y z
N MET A 1 -15.56 36.74 -5.68
CA MET A 1 -14.55 35.68 -5.51
C MET A 1 -14.57 34.89 -6.79
N GLU A 2 -13.64 35.16 -7.71
CA GLU A 2 -13.40 34.30 -8.87
C GLU A 2 -12.73 33.04 -8.35
N VAL A 3 -13.38 31.88 -8.54
CA VAL A 3 -12.75 30.59 -8.34
C VAL A 3 -11.87 30.37 -9.57
N ASP A 4 -10.55 30.28 -9.37
CA ASP A 4 -9.60 29.99 -10.44
C ASP A 4 -9.94 28.63 -11.07
N THR A 5 -10.44 28.63 -12.30
CA THR A 5 -10.92 27.44 -13.01
C THR A 5 -9.78 26.54 -13.49
N GLN A 6 -8.52 26.88 -13.24
CA GLN A 6 -7.35 26.06 -13.59
C GLN A 6 -6.85 25.17 -12.45
N GLN A 7 -7.54 25.16 -11.30
CA GLN A 7 -7.15 24.36 -10.13
C GLN A 7 -8.10 23.19 -9.91
N LEU A 8 -7.54 21.99 -9.77
CA LEU A 8 -8.29 20.83 -9.29
C LEU A 8 -8.37 20.89 -7.76
N LEU A 9 -9.58 21.07 -7.22
CA LEU A 9 -9.85 21.09 -5.79
C LEU A 9 -10.59 19.82 -5.37
N LEU A 10 -10.00 19.05 -4.44
CA LEU A 10 -10.62 17.89 -3.83
C LEU A 10 -11.06 18.23 -2.41
N VAL A 11 -12.37 18.17 -2.15
CA VAL A 11 -12.95 18.36 -0.82
C VAL A 11 -13.30 17.00 -0.24
N LEU A 12 -12.70 16.65 0.89
CA LEU A 12 -12.80 15.33 1.53
C LEU A 12 -13.22 15.46 3.00
N GLU A 13 -13.62 14.34 3.60
CA GLU A 13 -13.79 14.25 5.05
C GLU A 13 -12.47 14.58 5.77
N TYR A 14 -12.56 15.35 6.87
CA TYR A 14 -11.40 15.69 7.67
C TYR A 14 -11.13 14.63 8.75
N ALA A 15 -9.98 13.96 8.66
CA ALA A 15 -9.49 13.06 9.70
C ALA A 15 -8.64 13.83 10.72
N SER A 16 -9.22 14.12 11.89
CA SER A 16 -8.62 15.02 12.88
C SER A 16 -7.38 14.51 13.60
N GLY A 17 -7.11 13.19 13.55
CA GLY A 17 -5.98 12.56 14.22
C GLY A 17 -4.68 12.60 13.43
N GLY A 18 -4.69 13.14 12.20
CA GLY A 18 -3.53 13.13 11.31
C GLY A 18 -3.16 11.71 10.87
N SER A 19 -1.92 11.51 10.44
CA SER A 19 -1.43 10.18 10.03
C SER A 19 -1.19 9.27 11.24
N VAL A 20 -1.31 7.94 11.02
CA VAL A 20 -0.99 6.94 12.04
C VAL A 20 0.50 7.01 12.43
N VAL A 21 1.37 7.48 11.53
CA VAL A 21 2.79 7.76 11.83
C VAL A 21 2.92 8.75 12.98
N SER A 22 2.22 9.88 12.89
CA SER A 22 2.26 10.92 13.92
C SER A 22 1.75 10.39 15.27
N MET A 23 0.71 9.54 15.24
CA MET A 23 0.20 8.89 16.45
C MET A 23 1.26 7.94 17.05
N TYR A 24 1.88 7.09 16.22
CA TYR A 24 2.78 6.02 16.67
C TYR A 24 4.17 6.52 17.07
N GLN A 25 4.58 7.70 16.58
CA GLN A 25 5.80 8.37 17.02
C GLN A 25 5.64 9.00 18.40
N ASN A 26 4.46 9.56 18.70
CA ASN A 26 4.21 10.26 19.96
C ASN A 26 3.77 9.32 21.10
N PHE A 27 3.26 8.13 20.78
CA PHE A 27 2.69 7.21 21.77
C PHE A 27 3.29 5.81 21.63
N ARG A 28 4.38 5.52 22.35
CA ARG A 28 4.95 4.16 22.52
C ARG A 28 5.20 3.83 23.99
N PRO A 29 5.10 2.55 24.41
CA PRO A 29 4.74 1.38 23.61
C PRO A 29 3.26 1.38 23.22
N ILE A 30 2.94 0.78 22.07
CA ILE A 30 1.57 0.74 21.55
C ILE A 30 0.88 -0.49 22.10
N PRO A 31 -0.27 -0.35 22.76
CA PRO A 31 -1.04 -1.50 23.21
C PRO A 31 -1.40 -2.42 22.04
N GLU A 32 -1.22 -3.73 22.22
CA GLU A 32 -1.49 -4.71 21.17
C GLU A 32 -2.94 -4.65 20.66
N HIS A 33 -3.90 -4.43 21.56
CA HIS A 33 -5.32 -4.32 21.19
C HIS A 33 -5.56 -3.18 20.20
N LEU A 34 -4.96 -2.01 20.43
CA LEU A 34 -5.11 -0.83 19.57
C LEU A 34 -4.42 -1.09 18.23
N PHE A 35 -3.24 -1.69 18.26
CA PHE A 35 -2.52 -2.07 17.05
C PHE A 35 -3.32 -3.08 16.20
N TYR A 36 -3.93 -4.08 16.83
CA TYR A 36 -4.82 -5.03 16.18
C TYR A 36 -6.06 -4.34 15.57
N GLN A 37 -6.69 -3.41 16.29
CA GLN A 37 -7.83 -2.64 15.77
C GLN A 37 -7.45 -1.81 14.54
N HIS A 38 -6.29 -1.16 14.54
CA HIS A 38 -5.79 -0.44 13.37
C HIS A 38 -5.50 -1.38 12.20
N ALA A 39 -4.82 -2.51 12.45
CA ALA A 39 -4.57 -3.52 11.42
C ALA A 39 -5.87 -4.01 10.78
N LEU A 40 -6.87 -4.34 11.59
CA LEU A 40 -8.19 -4.76 11.14
C LEU A 40 -8.93 -3.68 10.35
N GLY A 41 -8.89 -2.42 10.81
CA GLY A 41 -9.49 -1.28 10.13
C GLY A 41 -8.90 -1.04 8.74
N ILE A 42 -7.57 -1.08 8.64
CA ILE A 42 -6.84 -0.95 7.37
C ILE A 42 -7.17 -2.12 6.44
N ALA A 43 -7.17 -3.36 6.94
CA ALA A 43 -7.49 -4.53 6.13
C ALA A 43 -8.92 -4.48 5.59
N ARG A 44 -9.88 -3.99 6.38
CA ARG A 44 -11.26 -3.74 5.93
C ARG A 44 -11.32 -2.67 4.83
N GLY A 45 -10.55 -1.60 4.96
CA GLY A 45 -10.40 -0.57 3.92
C GLY A 45 -9.86 -1.15 2.62
N LEU A 46 -8.78 -1.93 2.67
CA LEU A 46 -8.22 -2.60 1.49
C LEU A 46 -9.20 -3.58 0.85
N LYS A 47 -9.89 -4.39 1.67
CA LYS A 47 -10.93 -5.28 1.17
C LYS A 47 -12.01 -4.51 0.41
N HIS A 48 -12.45 -3.38 0.95
CA HIS A 48 -13.44 -2.55 0.28
C HIS A 48 -12.96 -2.07 -1.10
N LEU A 49 -11.70 -1.64 -1.22
CA LEU A 49 -11.13 -1.24 -2.51
C LEU A 49 -11.06 -2.43 -3.49
N HIS A 50 -10.54 -3.58 -3.03
CA HIS A 50 -10.39 -4.76 -3.87
C HIS A 50 -11.73 -5.32 -4.35
N ASP A 51 -12.75 -5.32 -3.49
CA ASP A 51 -14.12 -5.72 -3.86
C ASP A 51 -14.74 -4.79 -4.92
N HIS A 52 -14.22 -3.56 -5.08
CA HIS A 52 -14.62 -2.60 -6.12
C HIS A 52 -13.59 -2.48 -7.26
N ASN A 53 -12.72 -3.49 -7.42
CA ASN A 53 -11.69 -3.53 -8.45
C ASN A 53 -10.73 -2.33 -8.43
N VAL A 54 -10.39 -1.81 -7.25
CA VAL A 54 -9.41 -0.73 -7.09
C VAL A 54 -8.17 -1.28 -6.40
N ILE A 55 -7.01 -1.13 -7.04
CA ILE A 55 -5.70 -1.31 -6.40
C ILE A 55 -5.31 0.04 -5.82
N HIS A 56 -4.96 0.10 -4.53
CA HIS A 56 -4.53 1.37 -3.92
C HIS A 56 -3.19 1.84 -4.48
N GLY A 57 -2.21 0.93 -4.57
CA GLY A 57 -0.92 1.16 -5.23
C GLY A 57 0.11 1.96 -4.41
N ASP A 58 -0.27 2.48 -3.24
CA ASP A 58 0.58 3.30 -2.37
C ASP A 58 0.26 3.09 -0.88
N VAL A 59 0.10 1.84 -0.48
CA VAL A 59 -0.21 1.50 0.92
C VAL A 59 1.03 1.69 1.77
N LYS A 60 0.98 2.67 2.68
CA LYS A 60 2.07 2.99 3.62
C LYS A 60 1.52 3.72 4.85
N PRO A 61 2.27 3.78 5.96
CA PRO A 61 1.83 4.44 7.19
C PRO A 61 1.36 5.88 7.00
N GLU A 62 2.01 6.64 6.13
CA GLU A 62 1.71 8.05 5.85
C GLU A 62 0.33 8.24 5.25
N ASN A 63 -0.15 7.22 4.51
CA ASN A 63 -1.43 7.22 3.83
C ASN A 63 -2.55 6.60 4.69
N VAL A 64 -2.27 6.29 5.96
CA VAL A 64 -3.29 5.88 6.94
C VAL A 64 -3.57 7.04 7.88
N LEU A 65 -4.80 7.53 7.88
CA LEU A 65 -5.25 8.63 8.73
C LEU A 65 -6.05 8.11 9.92
N THR A 66 -5.90 8.77 11.07
CA THR A 66 -6.64 8.48 12.30
C THR A 66 -7.79 9.47 12.46
N ARG A 67 -8.99 8.97 12.81
CA ARG A 67 -10.18 9.78 13.12
C ARG A 67 -10.28 10.12 14.60
N SER A 68 -11.21 11.01 14.95
CA SER A 68 -11.44 11.44 16.35
C SER A 68 -11.89 10.33 17.29
N ASP A 69 -12.50 9.27 16.75
CA ASP A 69 -12.95 8.09 17.50
C ASP A 69 -11.86 7.02 17.65
N GLY A 70 -10.65 7.28 17.15
CA GLY A 70 -9.53 6.33 17.15
C GLY A 70 -9.57 5.31 16.01
N SER A 71 -10.58 5.35 15.13
CA SER A 71 -10.59 4.52 13.93
C SER A 71 -9.60 5.03 12.88
N VAL A 72 -9.25 4.18 11.92
CA VAL A 72 -8.30 4.50 10.84
C VAL A 72 -8.95 4.43 9.47
N ALA A 73 -8.41 5.18 8.51
CA ALA A 73 -8.83 5.19 7.10
C ALA A 73 -7.63 5.27 6.16
N LEU A 74 -7.74 4.61 5.01
CA LEU A 74 -6.83 4.82 3.89
C LEU A 74 -7.09 6.17 3.23
N SER A 75 -6.04 6.78 2.70
CA SER A 75 -6.04 8.07 2.02
C SER A 75 -5.02 8.07 0.89
N ASP A 76 -5.00 9.14 0.10
CA ASP A 76 -4.10 9.31 -1.04
C ASP A 76 -4.22 8.21 -2.12
N PHE A 77 -5.24 8.37 -2.96
CA PHE A 77 -5.51 7.50 -4.10
C PHE A 77 -4.80 7.95 -5.39
N GLY A 78 -3.75 8.78 -5.28
CA GLY A 78 -3.03 9.32 -6.45
C GLY A 78 -2.35 8.26 -7.31
N CYS A 79 -2.01 7.12 -6.71
CA CYS A 79 -1.40 5.96 -7.38
C CYS A 79 -2.40 4.82 -7.67
N SER A 80 -3.68 5.04 -7.42
CA SER A 80 -4.68 3.98 -7.55
C SER A 80 -4.95 3.64 -9.01
N SER A 81 -5.18 2.36 -9.27
CA SER A 81 -5.42 1.85 -10.62
C SER A 81 -6.56 0.85 -10.63
N LEU A 82 -7.22 0.76 -11.78
CA LEU A 82 -8.15 -0.31 -12.09
C LEU A 82 -7.39 -1.42 -12.81
N PRO A 83 -7.52 -2.69 -12.42
CA PRO A 83 -6.92 -3.80 -13.15
C PRO A 83 -7.40 -3.78 -14.60
N VAL A 84 -6.44 -3.82 -15.53
CA VAL A 84 -6.72 -3.97 -16.95
C VAL A 84 -6.87 -5.46 -17.24
N GLY A 85 -7.94 -5.86 -17.93
CA GLY A 85 -8.11 -7.24 -18.38
C GLY A 85 -6.99 -7.66 -19.34
N ALA A 86 -6.78 -8.97 -19.52
CA ALA A 86 -5.77 -9.51 -20.43
C ALA A 86 -5.96 -9.07 -21.91
N ASP A 87 -7.13 -8.51 -22.24
CA ASP A 87 -7.52 -7.97 -23.52
C ASP A 87 -7.31 -6.44 -23.64
N GLY A 88 -6.74 -5.79 -22.62
CA GLY A 88 -6.61 -4.34 -22.57
C GLY A 88 -7.91 -3.61 -22.20
N THR A 89 -8.99 -4.35 -21.93
CA THR A 89 -10.28 -3.76 -21.59
C THR A 89 -10.30 -3.41 -20.10
N PRO A 90 -10.69 -2.19 -19.70
CA PRO A 90 -10.95 -1.88 -18.29
C PRO A 90 -11.99 -2.87 -17.76
N CYS A 91 -11.68 -3.58 -16.67
CA CYS A 91 -12.58 -4.55 -16.05
C CYS A 91 -13.85 -3.82 -15.57
N SER A 92 -14.86 -3.77 -16.44
CA SER A 92 -16.06 -2.97 -16.24
C SER A 92 -17.12 -3.80 -15.54
N THR A 93 -17.17 -3.72 -14.22
CA THR A 93 -18.37 -4.09 -13.46
C THR A 93 -18.80 -2.96 -12.53
N VAL A 94 -19.06 -1.77 -13.08
CA VAL A 94 -20.19 -0.88 -12.70
C VAL A 94 -20.40 0.09 -13.88
N GLY A 95 -21.61 0.10 -14.44
CA GLY A 95 -21.98 1.07 -15.48
C GLY A 95 -21.94 2.51 -14.93
N ARG A 96 -21.00 3.30 -15.45
CA ARG A 96 -21.19 4.75 -15.62
C ARG A 96 -20.29 5.20 -16.76
N GLU A 97 -20.92 5.63 -17.84
CA GLU A 97 -20.25 6.27 -18.97
C GLU A 97 -19.39 7.43 -18.44
N VAL A 98 -18.07 7.30 -18.53
CA VAL A 98 -17.19 8.46 -18.57
C VAL A 98 -16.81 8.59 -20.02
N SER A 99 -17.44 9.57 -20.68
CA SER A 99 -17.16 9.91 -22.06
C SER A 99 -15.67 10.20 -22.22
N SER A 100 -15.00 9.33 -22.96
CA SER A 100 -13.68 9.54 -23.53
C SER A 100 -13.79 10.60 -24.61
N THR A 101 -13.74 11.88 -24.24
CA THR A 101 -13.48 12.93 -25.23
C THR A 101 -11.99 12.94 -25.56
N SER A 102 -11.66 12.13 -26.56
CA SER A 102 -10.50 12.33 -27.41
C SER A 102 -10.77 13.52 -28.32
N ILE A 103 -9.86 14.51 -28.31
CA ILE A 103 -9.74 15.51 -29.38
C ILE A 103 -8.31 15.37 -29.91
N GLY A 104 -8.19 14.84 -31.13
CA GLY A 104 -6.99 14.99 -31.95
C GLY A 104 -7.21 16.07 -33.00
N THR A 105 -6.17 16.85 -33.33
CA THR A 105 -5.54 16.86 -34.66
C THR A 105 -4.40 17.89 -34.74
N ASP A 106 -3.21 17.35 -35.03
CA ASP A 106 -2.10 17.77 -35.91
C ASP A 106 -1.40 19.14 -35.78
N THR A 107 -0.08 19.12 -35.52
CA THR A 107 0.98 19.16 -36.57
C THR A 107 2.41 19.15 -35.98
N GLY A 108 3.24 18.17 -36.41
CA GLY A 108 4.70 18.27 -36.58
C GLY A 108 5.64 18.14 -35.36
N GLY A 109 6.50 17.11 -35.39
CA GLY A 109 7.86 17.15 -34.82
C GLY A 109 8.14 16.27 -33.60
N ASP A 110 8.83 15.16 -33.87
CA ASP A 110 9.78 14.36 -33.05
C ASP A 110 9.62 14.13 -31.54
N ASP A 111 9.93 12.87 -31.21
CA ASP A 111 10.46 12.31 -29.97
C ASP A 111 9.53 12.05 -28.76
N SER A 112 9.16 10.77 -28.66
CA SER A 112 9.02 9.97 -27.43
C SER A 112 8.41 10.68 -26.22
N ASN A 113 7.08 10.75 -26.17
CA ASN A 113 6.36 11.00 -24.93
C ASN A 113 5.08 10.17 -24.86
N TYR A 114 5.22 8.85 -24.96
CA TYR A 114 4.34 8.01 -24.15
C TYR A 114 4.68 8.38 -22.72
N GLY A 115 3.77 9.10 -22.05
CA GLY A 115 3.92 9.43 -20.65
C GLY A 115 4.09 8.16 -19.86
N SER A 116 5.35 7.73 -19.70
CA SER A 116 5.71 6.73 -18.72
C SER A 116 5.20 7.30 -17.40
N PRO A 117 4.40 6.54 -16.63
CA PRO A 117 4.13 6.92 -15.27
C PRO A 117 5.51 6.89 -14.63
N THR A 118 6.11 8.06 -14.45
CA THR A 118 7.29 8.23 -13.62
C THR A 118 6.82 7.79 -12.25
N PHE A 119 6.97 6.48 -11.99
CA PHE A 119 6.79 5.85 -10.70
C PHE A 119 7.37 6.84 -9.71
N GLN A 120 6.55 7.23 -8.74
CA GLN A 120 6.83 8.25 -7.75
C GLN A 120 8.01 7.74 -6.88
N LEU A 121 9.22 7.83 -7.43
CA LEU A 121 10.37 6.95 -7.14
C LEU A 121 11.13 7.39 -5.89
N PHE A 122 10.54 8.21 -5.01
CA PHE A 122 11.31 8.83 -3.92
C PHE A 122 10.61 8.57 -2.58
N GLY A 123 11.27 7.75 -1.75
CA GLY A 123 10.89 7.48 -0.36
C GLY A 123 9.97 6.28 -0.11
N THR A 124 9.29 5.77 -1.15
CA THR A 124 8.21 4.77 -0.97
C THR A 124 8.57 3.34 -1.40
N ALA A 125 9.75 3.12 -1.97
CA ALA A 125 10.14 1.81 -2.54
C ALA A 125 10.19 0.67 -1.49
N ALA A 126 10.42 0.99 -0.22
CA ALA A 126 10.54 -0.02 0.85
C ALA A 126 9.28 -0.88 1.04
N TYR A 127 8.10 -0.36 0.68
CA TYR A 127 6.82 -1.06 0.79
C TYR A 127 6.40 -1.77 -0.49
N MET A 128 7.11 -1.57 -1.60
CA MET A 128 6.75 -2.15 -2.90
C MET A 128 6.93 -3.66 -2.90
N ALA A 129 5.94 -4.36 -3.49
CA ALA A 129 6.04 -5.79 -3.75
C ALA A 129 6.95 -6.06 -4.96
N PRO A 130 7.57 -7.25 -5.07
CA PRO A 130 8.44 -7.58 -6.20
C PRO A 130 7.78 -7.39 -7.56
N GLU A 131 6.51 -7.78 -7.71
CA GLU A 131 5.77 -7.62 -8.97
C GLU A 131 5.48 -6.15 -9.32
N VAL A 132 5.38 -5.25 -8.32
CA VAL A 132 5.24 -3.81 -8.56
C VAL A 132 6.52 -3.23 -9.17
N ILE A 133 7.69 -3.70 -8.71
CA ILE A 133 8.99 -3.32 -9.29
C ILE A 133 9.09 -3.80 -10.75
N LEU A 134 8.44 -4.92 -11.08
CA LEU A 134 8.35 -5.45 -12.44
C LEU A 134 7.21 -4.82 -13.26
N ASN A 135 6.57 -3.76 -12.76
CA ASN A 135 5.47 -3.04 -13.40
C ASN A 135 4.20 -3.88 -13.62
N GLU A 136 3.93 -4.83 -12.71
CA GLU A 136 2.75 -5.69 -12.69
C GLU A 136 1.98 -5.56 -11.35
N PRO A 137 1.45 -4.37 -11.01
CA PRO A 137 0.71 -4.19 -9.76
C PRO A 137 -0.60 -5.01 -9.76
N CYS A 138 -0.91 -5.61 -8.62
CA CYS A 138 -2.15 -6.36 -8.41
C CYS A 138 -2.71 -6.14 -7.01
N PHE A 139 -3.91 -6.66 -6.73
CA PHE A 139 -4.51 -6.56 -5.40
C PHE A 139 -3.60 -7.12 -4.29
N LYS A 140 -2.85 -8.20 -4.57
CA LYS A 140 -1.94 -8.80 -3.59
C LYS A 140 -0.66 -7.99 -3.37
N SER A 141 -0.38 -7.02 -4.23
CA SER A 141 0.69 -6.05 -4.02
C SER A 141 0.37 -5.07 -2.89
N ASP A 142 -0.89 -4.63 -2.78
CA ASP A 142 -1.35 -3.84 -1.63
C ASP A 142 -1.24 -4.63 -0.33
N VAL A 143 -1.52 -5.94 -0.37
CA VAL A 143 -1.45 -6.82 0.81
C VAL A 143 0.01 -6.97 1.30
N TRP A 144 0.97 -7.07 0.38
CA TRP A 144 2.41 -7.03 0.72
C TRP A 144 2.77 -5.74 1.44
N ALA A 145 2.42 -4.60 0.85
CA ALA A 145 2.70 -3.28 1.40
C ALA A 145 2.03 -3.09 2.78
N TYR A 146 0.80 -3.60 2.95
CA TYR A 146 0.10 -3.64 4.23
C TYR A 146 0.90 -4.36 5.33
N VAL A 147 1.45 -5.53 5.06
CA VAL A 147 2.24 -6.27 6.07
C VAL A 147 3.58 -5.58 6.37
N CYS A 148 4.27 -5.05 5.36
CA CYS A 148 5.46 -4.21 5.56
C CYS A 148 5.15 -3.02 6.48
N MET A 149 4.03 -2.33 6.24
CA MET A 149 3.58 -1.23 7.10
C MET A 149 3.33 -1.70 8.53
N LEU A 150 2.63 -2.82 8.75
CA LEU A 150 2.34 -3.32 10.09
C LEU A 150 3.60 -3.66 10.88
N VAL A 151 4.55 -4.36 10.25
CA VAL A 151 5.81 -4.71 10.91
C VAL A 151 6.58 -3.45 11.30
N TYR A 152 6.66 -2.45 10.40
CA TYR A 152 7.26 -1.16 10.73
C TYR A 152 6.55 -0.45 11.89
N MET A 153 5.22 -0.38 11.84
CA MET A 153 4.41 0.24 12.89
C MET A 153 4.63 -0.42 14.25
N TRP A 154 4.74 -1.75 14.31
CA TRP A 154 5.02 -2.46 15.57
C TRP A 154 6.47 -2.29 16.04
N THR A 155 7.43 -2.62 15.18
CA THR A 155 8.85 -2.72 15.56
C THR A 155 9.58 -1.37 15.58
N GLY A 156 9.10 -0.40 14.82
CA GLY A 156 9.84 0.84 14.51
C GLY A 156 10.99 0.64 13.52
N ILE A 157 11.20 -0.57 13.00
CA ILE A 157 12.27 -0.92 12.05
C ILE A 157 11.72 -0.79 10.64
N LEU A 158 12.31 0.08 9.82
CA LEU A 158 11.86 0.27 8.44
C LEU A 158 12.14 -0.99 7.62
N PRO A 159 11.23 -1.41 6.72
CA PRO A 159 11.51 -2.54 5.82
C PRO A 159 12.85 -2.35 5.09
N TRP A 160 13.59 -3.45 4.97
CA TRP A 160 14.93 -3.58 4.37
C TRP A 160 16.07 -2.92 5.15
N SER A 161 15.82 -2.11 6.18
CA SER A 161 16.87 -1.34 6.85
C SER A 161 17.93 -2.20 7.55
N THR A 162 17.57 -3.42 7.95
CA THR A 162 18.48 -4.39 8.58
C THR A 162 19.09 -5.39 7.60
N ILE A 163 18.70 -5.32 6.32
CA ILE A 163 19.10 -6.23 5.24
C ILE A 163 20.11 -5.58 4.30
N VAL A 164 19.99 -4.27 4.08
CA VAL A 164 20.92 -3.52 3.22
C VAL A 164 22.27 -3.33 3.93
N GLU A 165 23.36 -3.70 3.26
CA GLU A 165 24.72 -3.60 3.82
C GLU A 165 25.56 -2.51 3.12
N HIS A 166 25.37 -2.34 1.81
CA HIS A 166 26.23 -1.49 0.97
C HIS A 166 25.58 -0.18 0.52
N PHE A 167 24.31 0.02 0.86
CA PHE A 167 23.52 1.20 0.51
C PHE A 167 22.45 1.45 1.59
N THR A 168 21.83 2.62 1.55
CA THR A 168 20.76 3.02 2.47
C THR A 168 19.39 2.75 1.88
N ILE A 169 18.36 2.63 2.72
CA ILE A 169 16.97 2.48 2.24
C ILE A 169 16.47 3.66 1.39
N HIS A 170 17.19 4.80 1.39
CA HIS A 170 16.87 5.96 0.56
C HIS A 170 17.47 5.87 -0.85
N ASP A 171 18.45 4.99 -1.06
CA ASP A 171 19.03 4.72 -2.36
C ASP A 171 18.07 3.86 -3.19
N THR A 172 17.19 4.53 -3.94
CA THR A 172 16.03 3.86 -4.51
C THR A 172 16.40 2.83 -5.58
N ILE A 173 17.34 3.14 -6.48
CA ILE A 173 17.77 2.23 -7.55
C ILE A 173 18.34 0.89 -7.00
N PRO A 174 19.29 0.88 -6.06
CA PRO A 174 19.76 -0.38 -5.50
C PRO A 174 18.68 -1.10 -4.67
N LEU A 175 17.78 -0.36 -4.00
CA LEU A 175 16.67 -0.96 -3.26
C LEU A 175 15.68 -1.68 -4.19
N ILE A 176 15.26 -1.06 -5.30
CA ILE A 176 14.36 -1.73 -6.26
C ILE A 176 15.03 -2.96 -6.88
N PHE A 177 16.33 -2.90 -7.16
CA PHE A 177 17.06 -4.04 -7.72
C PHE A 177 17.09 -5.21 -6.73
N LEU A 178 17.37 -4.93 -5.45
CA LEU A 178 17.29 -5.89 -4.34
C LEU A 178 15.89 -6.50 -4.25
N ILE A 179 14.85 -5.68 -4.21
CA ILE A 179 13.46 -6.15 -4.09
C ILE A 179 13.08 -7.03 -5.27
N GLY A 180 13.40 -6.62 -6.51
CA GLY A 180 12.99 -7.32 -7.72
C GLY A 180 13.75 -8.62 -8.01
N ASN A 181 15.04 -8.71 -7.63
CA ASN A 181 15.91 -9.80 -8.11
C ASN A 181 16.44 -10.74 -7.04
N GLU A 182 16.52 -10.30 -5.78
CA GLU A 182 17.11 -11.12 -4.71
C GLU A 182 16.03 -11.87 -3.94
N ASP A 183 16.26 -13.13 -3.58
CA ASP A 183 15.32 -13.91 -2.75
C ASP A 183 15.46 -13.59 -1.26
N LYS A 184 15.28 -12.31 -0.92
CA LYS A 184 15.33 -11.79 0.45
C LYS A 184 13.99 -11.20 0.84
N LEU A 185 13.70 -11.30 2.14
CA LEU A 185 12.54 -10.68 2.77
C LEU A 185 12.88 -9.28 3.31
N PRO A 186 11.88 -8.40 3.51
CA PRO A 186 12.10 -7.06 4.06
C PRO A 186 12.60 -7.02 5.50
N TYR A 187 12.57 -8.14 6.22
CA TYR A 187 12.92 -8.23 7.64
C TYR A 187 13.73 -9.48 7.92
N ARG A 188 14.49 -9.44 9.02
CA ARG A 188 15.12 -10.63 9.57
C ARG A 188 14.09 -11.44 10.37
N GLU A 189 14.30 -12.74 10.43
CA GLU A 189 13.43 -13.64 11.19
C GLU A 189 13.36 -13.25 12.69
N GLU A 190 14.48 -12.78 13.25
CA GLU A 190 14.58 -12.30 14.62
C GLU A 190 13.67 -11.09 14.92
N ASP A 191 13.46 -10.21 13.93
CA ASP A 191 12.60 -9.03 14.07
C ASP A 191 11.12 -9.46 14.09
N ILE A 192 10.76 -10.44 13.25
CA ILE A 192 9.41 -10.97 13.14
C ILE A 192 9.02 -11.74 14.41
N LEU A 193 9.93 -12.53 15.00
CA LEU A 193 9.66 -13.31 16.22
C LEU A 193 9.26 -12.46 17.43
N ARG A 194 9.57 -11.16 17.42
CA ARG A 194 9.20 -10.19 18.48
C ARG A 194 7.84 -9.53 18.25
N THR A 195 7.15 -9.85 17.16
CA THR A 195 5.82 -9.34 16.83
C THR A 195 4.69 -10.22 17.39
N PRO A 196 3.44 -9.74 17.47
CA PRO A 196 2.30 -10.56 17.87
C PRO A 196 2.13 -11.79 16.98
N ARG A 197 1.60 -12.90 17.54
CA ARG A 197 1.48 -14.17 16.81
C ARG A 197 0.66 -14.07 15.53
N TRP A 198 -0.37 -13.25 15.51
CA TRP A 198 -1.18 -13.03 14.31
C TRP A 198 -0.36 -12.32 13.22
N LEU A 199 0.48 -11.35 13.60
CA LEU A 199 1.36 -10.65 12.66
C LEU A 199 2.46 -11.58 12.13
N GLN A 200 3.02 -12.46 12.97
CA GLN A 200 3.96 -13.49 12.52
C GLN A 200 3.35 -14.39 11.43
N LYS A 201 2.10 -14.86 11.63
CA LYS A 201 1.42 -15.67 10.61
C LYS A 201 1.11 -14.87 9.34
N LEU A 202 0.74 -13.60 9.47
CA LEU A 202 0.55 -12.72 8.30
C LEU A 202 1.86 -12.58 7.52
N CYS A 203 2.99 -12.33 8.18
CA CYS A 203 4.30 -12.28 7.53
C CYS A 203 4.59 -13.56 6.73
N ALA A 204 4.34 -14.74 7.33
CA ALA A 204 4.59 -16.02 6.68
C ALA A 204 3.73 -16.27 5.43
N GLY A 205 2.48 -15.79 5.40
CA GLY A 205 1.57 -15.98 4.25
C GLY A 205 1.59 -14.86 3.21
N VAL A 206 1.93 -13.63 3.62
CA VAL A 206 1.87 -12.43 2.77
C VAL A 206 3.23 -12.07 2.19
N LEU A 207 4.33 -12.30 2.89
CA LEU A 207 5.68 -12.03 2.36
C LEU A 207 6.18 -13.18 1.45
N GLU A 208 5.26 -13.85 0.77
CA GLU A 208 5.50 -14.85 -0.26
C GLU A 208 5.72 -14.15 -1.61
N ARG A 209 6.82 -14.44 -2.30
CA ARG A 209 7.16 -13.80 -3.58
C ARG A 209 6.27 -14.29 -4.71
N ASP A 210 5.85 -15.55 -4.66
CA ASP A 210 4.90 -16.12 -5.61
C ASP A 210 3.48 -15.55 -5.36
N VAL A 211 3.06 -14.60 -6.20
CA VAL A 211 1.75 -13.93 -6.12
C VAL A 211 0.57 -14.91 -6.12
N SER A 212 0.73 -16.11 -6.70
CA SER A 212 -0.31 -17.12 -6.71
C SER A 212 -0.52 -17.78 -5.34
N LYS A 213 0.55 -17.89 -4.54
CA LYS A 213 0.55 -18.49 -3.20
C LYS A 213 0.36 -17.47 -2.08
N ARG A 214 0.64 -16.21 -2.36
CA ARG A 214 0.48 -15.10 -1.40
C ARG A 214 -0.97 -14.98 -0.95
N PHE A 215 -1.18 -14.68 0.34
CA PHE A 215 -2.53 -14.42 0.86
C PHE A 215 -3.19 -13.21 0.19
N SER A 216 -4.47 -13.35 -0.10
CA SER A 216 -5.40 -12.28 -0.44
C SER A 216 -5.85 -11.51 0.81
N ILE A 217 -6.43 -10.33 0.62
CA ILE A 217 -6.97 -9.55 1.73
C ILE A 217 -8.12 -10.27 2.47
N THR A 218 -8.87 -11.11 1.77
CA THR A 218 -9.92 -11.94 2.37
C THR A 218 -9.34 -12.99 3.32
N GLU A 219 -8.24 -13.64 2.94
CA GLU A 219 -7.52 -14.59 3.80
C GLU A 219 -6.86 -13.89 4.99
N VAL A 220 -6.33 -12.69 4.80
CA VAL A 220 -5.82 -11.84 5.89
C VAL A 220 -6.91 -11.55 6.91
N LEU A 221 -8.11 -11.16 6.47
CA LEU A 221 -9.24 -10.88 7.36
C LEU A 221 -9.74 -12.14 8.09
N ALA A 222 -9.78 -13.29 7.39
CA ALA A 222 -10.13 -14.56 8.02
C ALA A 222 -9.13 -14.93 9.13
N LEU A 223 -7.84 -14.76 8.86
CA LEU A 223 -6.78 -15.00 9.87
C LEU A 223 -6.93 -14.02 11.04
N LEU A 224 -7.14 -12.73 10.80
CA LEU A 224 -7.33 -11.76 11.89
C LEU A 224 -8.53 -12.12 12.77
N ALA A 225 -9.63 -12.60 12.19
CA ALA A 225 -10.81 -13.03 12.95
C ALA A 225 -10.52 -14.20 13.92
N GLU A 226 -9.58 -15.09 13.58
CA GLU A 226 -9.12 -16.15 14.49
C GLU A 226 -8.45 -15.60 15.76
N TYR A 227 -8.03 -14.34 15.77
CA TYR A 227 -7.33 -13.71 16.90
C TYR A 227 -8.17 -12.64 17.61
N GLU A 228 -9.39 -12.37 17.15
CA GLU A 228 -10.26 -11.32 17.71
C GLU A 228 -10.49 -11.52 19.21
N HIS A 229 -10.73 -12.74 19.66
CA HIS A 229 -10.97 -13.07 21.07
C HIS A 229 -9.72 -13.01 21.97
N ILE A 230 -8.52 -12.89 21.39
CA ILE A 230 -7.24 -12.79 22.13
C ILE A 230 -6.85 -11.31 22.31
N CYS A 231 -7.24 -10.46 21.35
CA CYS A 231 -6.83 -9.06 21.29
C CYS A 231 -7.91 -8.07 21.78
N VAL A 232 -9.12 -8.53 22.12
CA VAL A 232 -10.24 -7.73 22.66
C VAL A 232 -10.38 -7.90 24.16
#